data_AF-A0A929DTU3-F1
#
_entry.id   AF-A0A929DTU3-F1
#
_cell.length_a   1.000
_cell.length_b   1.000
_cell.length_c   1.000
_cell.angle_alpha   90.00
_cell.angle_beta   90.00
_cell.angle_gamma   90.00
#
_symmetry.space_group_name_H-M   'P 1'
#
loop_
_entity.id
_entity.type
_entity.pdbx_description
1 polymer ?
#
loop_
_entity_poly.entity_id
_entity_poly.type
_entity_poly.pdbx_seq_one_letter_code
_entity_poly.pdbx_strand_id
1 'polypeptide(L)' 'MNTYAKVKFWSFLIVGAVCVFFGAYLFPFGPDKRPIAELLLLVGAGQLLIFAVLLFLKYRKRSKGTANA' A
#
# COMPACT_ATOMS: atom_id res chain seq x y z
N MET A 1 1.91 -6.96 -19.17
CA MET A 1 2.39 -5.92 -18.22
C MET A 1 3.87 -6.16 -18.05
N ASN A 2 4.73 -5.24 -18.50
CA ASN A 2 6.19 -5.44 -18.47
C ASN A 2 6.64 -5.87 -17.07
N THR A 3 7.57 -6.83 -16.99
CA THR A 3 8.11 -7.39 -15.74
C THR A 3 8.53 -6.29 -14.77
N TYR A 4 9.12 -5.21 -15.29
CA TYR A 4 9.50 -4.01 -14.54
C TYR A 4 8.34 -3.36 -13.77
N ALA A 5 7.17 -3.21 -14.41
CA ALA A 5 5.99 -2.63 -13.77
C ALA A 5 5.41 -3.56 -12.69
N LYS A 6 5.53 -4.88 -12.85
CA LYS A 6 5.11 -5.86 -11.85
C LYS A 6 6.00 -5.80 -10.61
N VAL A 7 7.32 -5.68 -10.79
CA VAL A 7 8.28 -5.56 -9.69
C VAL A 7 8.08 -4.24 -8.92
N LYS A 8 7.99 -3.09 -9.61
CA LYS A 8 7.67 -1.81 -8.95
C LYS A 8 6.36 -1.86 -8.16
N PHE A 9 5.35 -2.53 -8.70
CA PHE A 9 4.05 -2.67 -8.05
C PHE A 9 4.15 -3.48 -6.75
N TRP A 10 4.87 -4.61 -6.77
CA TRP A 10 5.10 -5.43 -5.58
C TRP A 10 6.00 -4.74 -4.54
N SER A 11 7.06 -4.03 -4.97
CA SER A 11 7.88 -3.24 -4.05
C SER A 11 7.06 -2.17 -3.33
N PHE A 12 6.12 -1.50 -4.03
CA PHE A 12 5.28 -0.47 -3.43
C PHE A 12 4.36 -1.04 -2.33
N LEU A 13 3.82 -2.24 -2.54
CA LEU A 13 3.04 -2.98 -1.55
C LEU A 13 3.88 -3.37 -0.34
N ILE A 14 5.08 -3.89 -0.57
CA ILE A 14 5.99 -4.32 0.51
C ILE A 14 6.37 -3.12 1.39
N VAL A 15 6.72 -1.97 0.82
CA VAL A 15 7.05 -0.77 1.59
C VAL A 15 5.86 -0.32 2.45
N GLY A 16 4.65 -0.28 1.89
CA GLY A 16 3.44 0.07 2.65
C GLY A 16 3.18 -0.90 3.81
N ALA A 17 3.30 -2.20 3.56
CA ALA A 17 3.12 -3.22 4.59
C ALA A 17 4.17 -3.12 5.70
N VAL A 18 5.43 -2.91 5.34
CA VAL A 18 6.53 -2.71 6.30
C VAL A 18 6.27 -1.48 7.18
N CYS A 19 5.86 -0.35 6.61
CA CYS A 19 5.51 0.84 7.39
C CYS A 19 4.37 0.59 8.39
N VAL A 20 3.31 -0.12 7.98
CA VAL A 20 2.22 -0.49 8.90
C VAL A 20 2.72 -1.43 10.00
N PHE A 21 3.57 -2.40 9.65
CA PHE A 21 4.09 -3.38 10.61
C PHE A 21 4.99 -2.71 11.65
N PHE A 22 5.89 -1.83 11.23
CA PHE A 22 6.74 -1.06 12.15
C PHE A 22 5.92 -0.06 12.98
N GLY A 23 4.93 0.61 12.39
CA GLY A 23 4.04 1.52 13.10
C GLY A 23 3.23 0.80 14.19
N ALA A 24 2.63 -0.35 13.86
CA ALA A 24 1.90 -1.18 14.82
C ALA A 24 2.82 -1.75 15.91
N TYR A 25 4.04 -2.16 15.54
CA TYR A 25 5.03 -2.65 16.48
C TYR A 25 5.52 -1.56 17.45
N LEU A 26 5.67 -0.31 16.99
CA LEU A 26 6.11 0.83 17.81
C LEU A 26 4.99 1.39 18.71
N PHE A 27 3.73 1.15 18.36
CA PHE A 27 2.56 1.65 19.09
C PHE A 27 2.53 1.31 20.60
N PRO A 28 2.91 0.09 21.05
CA PRO A 28 2.97 -0.25 22.48
C PRO A 28 4.24 0.21 23.23
N PHE A 29 5.28 0.74 22.56
CA PHE A 29 6.59 1.00 23.18
C PHE A 29 6.67 2.29 24.03
N GLY A 30 5.54 2.97 24.28
CA GLY A 30 5.46 4.12 25.18
C GLY A 30 5.06 5.45 24.51
N PRO A 31 4.69 6.47 25.30
CA PRO A 31 4.12 7.73 24.80
C PRO A 31 5.07 8.52 23.90
N ASP A 32 6.39 8.41 24.08
CA ASP A 32 7.38 9.10 23.24
C ASP A 32 7.41 8.56 21.80
N LYS A 33 7.04 7.29 21.60
CA LYS A 33 7.07 6.64 20.29
C LYS A 33 5.71 6.63 19.59
N ARG A 34 4.64 6.98 20.29
CA ARG A 34 3.27 7.09 19.73
C ARG A 34 3.16 8.02 18.51
N PRO A 35 3.69 9.27 18.52
CA PRO A 35 3.53 10.14 17.36
C PRO A 35 4.24 9.58 16.11
N ILE A 36 5.40 8.95 16.30
CA ILE A 36 6.14 8.28 15.21
C ILE A 36 5.36 7.05 14.72
N ALA A 37 4.80 6.25 15.63
CA ALA A 37 4.00 5.09 15.31
C ALA A 37 2.74 5.46 14.51
N GLU A 38 2.01 6.50 14.93
CA GLU A 38 0.84 7.02 14.21
C GLU A 38 1.22 7.53 12.82
N LEU A 39 2.34 8.25 12.70
CA LEU A 39 2.80 8.75 11.40
C LEU A 39 3.17 7.59 10.46
N LEU A 40 3.85 6.56 10.97
CA LEU A 40 4.14 5.33 10.20
C LEU A 40 2.87 4.59 9.79
N LEU A 41 1.89 4.48 10.69
CA LEU A 41 0.59 3.85 10.39
C LEU A 41 -0.18 4.66 9.35
N LEU A 42 -0.21 5.99 9.46
CA LEU A 42 -0.90 6.87 8.51
C LEU A 42 -0.27 6.80 7.12
N VAL A 43 1.07 6.84 7.05
CA VAL A 43 1.82 6.72 5.79
C VAL A 43 1.61 5.34 5.19
N GLY A 44 1.75 4.27 5.97
CA GLY A 44 1.54 2.90 5.52
C GLY A 44 0.11 2.65 5.02
N ALA A 45 -0.90 3.11 5.77
CA ALA A 45 -2.31 3.02 5.39
C ALA A 45 -2.61 3.85 4.13
N GLY A 46 -2.11 5.08 4.04
CA GLY A 46 -2.24 5.91 2.85
C GLY A 46 -1.63 5.26 1.61
N GLN A 47 -0.46 4.65 1.76
CA GLN A 47 0.23 3.96 0.66
C GLN A 47 -0.52 2.71 0.20
N LEU A 48 -1.09 1.94 1.14
CA LEU A 48 -1.97 0.80 0.84
C LEU A 48 -3.28 1.24 0.17
N LEU A 49 -3.85 2.37 0.55
CA LEU A 49 -5.07 2.91 -0.05
C LEU A 49 -4.82 3.36 -1.49
N ILE A 50 -3.72 4.08 -1.75
CA ILE A 50 -3.29 4.44 -3.11
C ILE A 50 -3.07 3.16 -3.94
N PHE A 51 -2.42 2.16 -3.36
CA PHE A 51 -2.21 0.88 -4.02
C PHE A 51 -3.54 0.19 -4.37
N ALA A 52 -4.49 0.15 -3.44
CA ALA A 52 -5.82 -0.42 -3.66
C ALA A 52 -6.58 0.30 -4.78
N VAL A 53 -6.52 1.64 -4.83
CA VAL A 53 -7.13 2.45 -5.90
C VAL A 53 -6.49 2.15 -7.25
N LEU A 54 -5.15 2.09 -7.32
CA LEU A 54 -4.44 1.72 -8.55
C LEU A 54 -4.80 0.30 -9.03
N LEU A 55 -4.92 -0.63 -8.09
CA LEU A 55 -5.31 -2.01 -8.36
C LEU A 55 -6.76 -2.07 -8.87
N PHE A 56 -7.67 -1.32 -8.24
CA PHE A 56 -9.06 -1.20 -8.67
C PHE A 56 -9.18 -0.58 -10.08
N LEU A 57 -8.49 0.52 -10.36
CA LEU A 57 -8.49 1.15 -11.69
C LEU A 57 -7.96 0.19 -12.77
N LYS A 58 -6.91 -0.58 -12.45
CA LYS A 58 -6.36 -1.59 -13.34
C LYS A 58 -7.35 -2.73 -13.61
N TYR A 59 -8.02 -3.26 -12.58
CA TYR A 59 -9.05 -4.28 -12.75
C TYR A 59 -10.29 -3.76 -13.48
N ARG A 60 -10.72 -2.53 -13.20
CA ARG A 60 -11.83 -1.87 -13.90
C ARG A 60 -11.54 -1.70 -15.40
N LYS A 61 -10.32 -1.30 -15.77
CA LYS A 61 -9.90 -1.26 -17.18
C LYS A 61 -9.92 -2.65 -17.81
N ARG A 62 -9.48 -3.69 -17.09
CA ARG A 62 -9.50 -5.06 -17.58
C ARG A 62 -10.93 -5.56 -17.83
N SER A 63 -11.87 -5.26 -16.93
CA SER A 63 -13.28 -5.63 -17.04
C SER A 63 -14.01 -4.95 -18.21
N LYS A 64 -13.62 -3.72 -18.58
CA LYS A 64 -14.16 -3.04 -19.76
C LYS A 64 -13.56 -3.56 -21.08
N GLY A 65 -12.37 -4.15 -21.04
CA GLY A 65 -11.74 -4.78 -22.21
C GLY A 65 -12.37 -6.11 -22.59
N THR A 66 -12.89 -6.87 -21.63
CA THR A 66 -13.63 -8.13 -21.88
C THR A 66 -15.11 -7.93 -22.19
N ALA A 67 -15.69 -6.76 -21.88
CA ALA A 67 -17.08 -6.44 -22.25
C ALA A 67 -17.21 -5.93 -23.70
N ASN A 68 -16.08 -5.62 -24.36
CA ASN A 68 -16.00 -5.15 -25.74
C ASN A 68 -15.28 -6.17 -26.66
N ALA A 69 -15.15 -7.42 -26.24
CA ALA A 69 -14.59 -8.52 -27.03
C ALA A 69 -15.67 -9.57 -27.32
#